data_AF-A0A7X7CDJ4-F1
#
_entry.id   AF-A0A7X7CDJ4-F1
#
_cell.length_a   1.000
_cell.length_b   1.000
_cell.length_c   1.000
_cell.angle_alpha   90.00
_cell.angle_beta   90.00
_cell.angle_gamma   90.00
#
_symmetry.space_group_name_H-M   'P 1'
#
loop_
_entity.id
_entity.type
_entity.pdbx_description
1 polymer ?
#
loop_
_entity_poly.entity_id
_entity_poly.type
_entity_poly.pdbx_seq_one_letter_code
_entity_poly.pdbx_strand_id
1 'polypeptide(L)'
;MTDLVHGDVAHGLVVRVTETVLPTRHGVFRMIGYRGQDGVEHVALAMGIGDAASAGHGTGYGHGSGNGAGNGRNNSHGAGTDTGPATHRHGDPLVRLHSECLTGDALGSHRCDCGDQLQAALARIAHEGRGVLVYVRGHEGRGIGLLEKLKAYHLQDNGADTVDANLALGHPADARDYSQPAAILRDLGLSSIRLMSSNPAKENALADLGITVSERTGMFVPEFAENMVYLETKRLLMGHDRPPSPSSPGEAGGVWAELLAGRVPVSSADVRGATLIDRYGPLVATGPHLAIAQMAQSLDGFIATRTGDSAGLSGAEDHMHLHRLRALVDALIVGAGTVIADNPRLTVREVTGPSPTRVVLDLEARIPADSGVLTDGAAPTLWIVAEGVEVPDVGAHVEVVRVPVSGAASRGDDDGASSVSVSGSETAQGAAALEPAAVLELLRERGLGRVLVEGGGRTVSSFVTAGVLDRLYVTTVPVLLGDGVPGVRGLPTTTVAEASRIPARRFRLGDDLVTELILG
;
A
#
# COMPACT_ATOMS: atom_id res chain seq x y z
N MET A 1 26.39 19.45 46.45
CA MET A 1 26.30 20.63 45.57
C MET A 1 25.51 20.20 44.34
N THR A 2 24.19 20.12 44.53
CA THR A 2 23.15 21.06 44.02
C THR A 2 22.84 20.76 42.55
N ASP A 3 21.83 19.93 42.30
CA ASP A 3 20.43 20.32 42.04
C ASP A 3 20.25 21.07 40.71
N LEU A 4 19.67 20.38 39.74
CA LEU A 4 18.81 20.97 38.71
C LEU A 4 17.60 20.06 38.52
N VAL A 5 16.71 20.12 39.51
CA VAL A 5 15.33 19.60 39.45
C VAL A 5 14.57 20.36 38.37
N HIS A 6 14.19 19.70 37.29
CA HIS A 6 13.11 20.18 36.42
C HIS A 6 11.80 19.58 36.95
N GLY A 7 10.98 20.49 37.50
CA GLY A 7 9.66 20.31 38.13
C GLY A 7 8.96 18.96 38.00
N ASP A 8 8.94 18.23 39.12
CA ASP A 8 8.00 17.15 39.39
C ASP A 8 6.57 17.72 39.52
N VAL A 9 5.74 17.49 38.50
CA VAL A 9 4.28 17.53 38.68
C VAL A 9 3.82 16.10 38.95
N ALA A 10 3.82 15.72 40.23
CA ALA A 10 3.35 14.42 40.68
C ALA A 10 1.83 14.28 40.43
N HIS A 11 1.44 13.67 39.32
CA HIS A 11 0.08 13.18 39.09
C HIS A 11 -0.13 11.78 39.67
N GLY A 12 0.22 11.62 40.95
CA GLY A 12 -0.32 10.61 41.89
C GLY A 12 -0.24 9.12 41.56
N LEU A 13 0.12 8.68 40.36
CA LEU A 13 0.13 7.28 39.92
C LEU A 13 1.34 6.92 39.04
N VAL A 14 1.91 7.91 38.35
CA VAL A 14 3.12 7.77 37.52
C VAL A 14 4.05 8.96 37.75
N VAL A 15 5.34 8.75 37.54
CA VAL A 15 6.38 9.79 37.58
C VAL A 15 7.12 9.78 36.25
N ARG A 16 7.35 10.95 35.65
CA ARG A 16 8.21 11.10 34.46
C ARG A 16 9.67 10.91 34.88
N VAL A 17 10.36 9.95 34.28
CA VAL A 17 11.74 9.59 34.66
C VAL A 17 12.77 10.16 33.69
N THR A 18 12.47 10.16 32.40
CA THR A 18 13.41 10.57 31.35
C THR A 18 12.69 10.92 30.05
N GLU A 19 13.35 11.63 29.16
CA GLU A 19 12.89 11.88 27.80
C GLU A 19 14.05 11.92 26.80
N THR A 20 13.77 11.55 25.55
CA THR A 20 14.73 11.57 24.43
C THR A 20 14.01 11.69 23.10
N VAL A 21 14.78 11.79 22.02
CA VAL A 21 14.28 11.77 20.64
C VAL A 21 14.40 10.36 20.08
N LEU A 22 13.32 9.85 19.48
CA LEU A 22 13.25 8.54 18.85
C LEU A 22 12.96 8.68 17.35
N PRO A 23 13.98 8.62 16.48
CA PRO A 23 13.78 8.47 15.05
C PRO A 23 13.17 7.10 14.73
N THR A 24 12.11 7.09 13.93
CA THR A 24 11.46 5.87 13.43
C THR A 24 11.29 5.96 11.92
N ARG A 25 10.91 4.83 11.29
CA ARG A 25 10.53 4.83 9.86
C ARG A 25 9.32 5.71 9.53
N HIS A 26 8.52 6.07 10.54
CA HIS A 26 7.30 6.87 10.37
C HIS A 26 7.56 8.36 10.62
N GLY A 27 8.69 8.72 11.23
CA GLY A 27 8.99 10.08 11.66
C GLY A 27 9.73 10.12 12.99
N VAL A 28 10.00 11.32 13.48
CA VAL A 28 10.75 11.56 14.71
C VAL A 28 9.76 11.83 15.85
N PHE A 29 9.81 11.02 16.91
CA PHE A 29 8.95 11.16 18.08
C PHE A 29 9.75 11.64 19.29
N ARG A 30 9.12 12.41 20.17
CA ARG A 30 9.60 12.59 21.54
C ARG A 30 9.20 11.36 22.36
N MET A 31 10.19 10.63 22.87
CA MET A 31 9.99 9.45 23.70
C MET A 31 10.16 9.82 25.16
N ILE A 32 9.16 9.52 25.98
CA ILE A 32 9.12 9.88 27.40
C ILE A 32 8.94 8.60 28.22
N GLY A 33 9.84 8.36 29.17
CA GLY A 33 9.78 7.24 30.09
C GLY A 33 9.05 7.60 31.38
N TYR A 34 8.12 6.77 31.79
CA TYR A 34 7.36 6.90 33.04
C TYR A 34 7.60 5.69 33.93
N ARG A 35 7.54 5.88 35.25
CA ARG A 35 7.50 4.80 36.24
C ARG A 35 6.21 4.89 37.06
N GLY A 36 5.43 3.81 37.05
CA GLY A 36 4.24 3.64 37.89
C GLY A 36 4.60 3.40 39.35
N GLN A 37 3.62 3.56 40.24
CA GLN A 37 3.80 3.31 41.68
C GLN A 37 4.12 1.84 42.02
N ASP A 38 3.69 0.92 41.17
CA ASP A 38 4.03 -0.50 41.21
C ASP A 38 5.46 -0.80 40.69
N GLY A 39 6.19 0.23 40.25
CA GLY A 39 7.53 0.13 39.67
C GLY A 39 7.54 -0.23 38.18
N VAL A 40 6.39 -0.47 37.56
CA VAL A 40 6.28 -0.78 36.13
C VAL A 40 6.67 0.46 35.31
N GLU A 41 7.46 0.25 34.25
CA GLU A 41 7.92 1.32 33.39
C GLU A 41 7.05 1.40 32.13
N HIS A 42 6.61 2.59 31.76
CA HIS A 42 5.82 2.84 30.55
C HIS A 42 6.55 3.82 29.65
N VAL A 43 6.17 3.84 28.37
CA VAL A 43 6.74 4.79 27.41
C VAL A 43 5.61 5.52 26.69
N ALA A 44 5.73 6.84 26.54
CA ALA A 44 4.91 7.63 25.63
C ALA A 44 5.75 8.11 24.45
N LEU A 45 5.23 7.96 23.23
CA LEU A 45 5.78 8.49 21.99
C LEU A 45 4.87 9.61 21.52
N ALA A 46 5.35 10.85 21.65
CA ALA A 46 4.61 12.06 21.34
C ALA A 46 5.15 12.75 20.09
N MET A 47 4.25 13.29 19.27
CA MET A 47 4.57 14.14 18.14
C MET A 47 3.65 15.36 18.17
N GLY A 48 4.18 16.57 18.11
CA GLY A 48 3.37 17.80 18.11
C GLY A 48 2.63 18.07 19.43
N ILE A 49 3.04 17.44 20.54
CA ILE A 49 2.41 17.56 21.87
C ILE A 49 3.42 18.14 22.85
N GLY A 50 3.15 19.35 23.33
CA GLY A 50 4.00 20.01 24.33
C GLY A 50 5.37 20.43 23.81
N ASP A 51 5.50 20.78 22.53
CA ASP A 51 6.75 21.25 21.89
C ASP A 51 7.02 22.76 22.08
N ALA A 52 6.34 23.41 23.03
CA ALA A 52 6.62 24.78 23.42
C ALA A 52 7.77 24.83 24.43
N ALA A 53 9.01 24.64 23.97
CA ALA A 53 10.29 25.19 24.50
C ALA A 53 11.51 24.35 24.06
N SER A 54 11.81 24.25 22.77
CA SER A 54 13.13 23.78 22.30
C SER A 54 13.54 24.35 20.93
N ALA A 55 13.01 25.51 20.56
CA ALA A 55 13.57 26.32 19.48
C ALA A 55 14.76 27.13 20.02
N GLY A 56 15.91 26.47 20.14
CA GLY A 56 17.13 27.17 20.53
C GLY A 56 18.24 26.27 21.06
N HIS A 57 18.65 25.25 20.31
CA HIS A 57 20.04 24.75 20.34
C HIS A 57 20.36 24.23 18.94
N GLY A 58 20.93 25.12 18.12
CA GLY A 58 21.54 24.73 16.86
C GLY A 58 22.80 23.91 17.14
N THR A 59 22.87 22.72 16.57
CA THR A 59 24.15 22.04 16.31
C THR A 59 24.28 21.92 14.80
N GLY A 60 25.02 22.87 14.24
CA GLY A 60 25.41 22.84 12.84
C GLY A 60 26.44 21.74 12.59
N TYR A 61 26.16 20.88 11.61
CA TYR A 61 27.21 20.19 10.88
C TYR A 61 27.70 21.13 9.76
N GLY A 62 28.70 21.94 10.09
CA GLY A 62 29.42 22.76 9.13
C GLY A 62 30.51 21.93 8.45
N HIS A 63 30.29 21.55 7.19
CA HIS A 63 31.38 21.26 6.27
C HIS A 63 31.88 22.59 5.69
N GLY A 64 33.08 22.99 6.09
CA GLY A 64 33.75 24.16 5.51
C GLY A 64 34.27 23.87 4.12
N SER A 65 34.05 24.80 3.19
CA SER A 65 35.06 25.31 2.26
C SER A 65 34.48 26.43 1.40
N GLY A 66 35.25 27.51 1.19
CA GLY A 66 35.16 28.30 -0.04
C GLY A 66 34.78 29.78 0.12
N ASN A 67 35.80 30.63 0.07
CA ASN A 67 35.76 32.10 -0.03
C ASN A 67 34.77 32.69 -1.05
N GLY A 68 34.20 33.85 -0.71
CA GLY A 68 33.57 34.76 -1.66
C GLY A 68 33.14 36.07 -1.01
N ALA A 69 33.99 37.09 -1.10
CA ALA A 69 33.71 38.46 -0.65
C ALA A 69 32.63 39.13 -1.53
N GLY A 70 31.76 39.96 -0.94
CA GLY A 70 30.76 40.69 -1.73
C GLY A 70 29.76 41.54 -0.94
N ASN A 71 30.26 42.63 -0.34
CA ASN A 71 29.66 43.97 -0.15
C ASN A 71 28.17 44.14 0.26
N GLY A 72 27.97 45.01 1.26
CA GLY A 72 26.71 45.20 1.96
C GLY A 72 25.63 45.99 1.21
N ARG A 73 24.44 46.01 1.82
CA ARG A 73 23.53 47.16 1.90
C ARG A 73 22.49 46.93 3.00
N ASN A 74 22.48 47.85 3.95
CA ASN A 74 21.46 48.02 4.98
C ASN A 74 20.09 48.28 4.36
N ASN A 75 19.03 47.79 5.01
CA ASN A 75 17.78 48.54 5.11
C ASN A 75 17.04 48.16 6.40
N SER A 76 17.11 49.08 7.36
CA SER A 76 16.34 49.15 8.59
C SER A 76 14.97 49.76 8.32
N HIS A 77 13.86 49.04 8.47
CA HIS A 77 12.53 49.65 8.63
C HIS A 77 11.59 48.74 9.42
N GLY A 78 10.98 49.30 10.47
CA GLY A 78 9.63 48.93 10.90
C GLY A 78 9.52 48.07 12.15
N ALA A 79 9.62 48.71 13.31
CA ALA A 79 8.98 48.23 14.53
C ALA A 79 7.47 48.19 14.34
N GLY A 80 6.86 47.03 14.56
CA GLY A 80 5.42 46.83 14.64
C GLY A 80 5.13 45.93 15.82
N THR A 81 4.70 46.53 16.92
CA THR A 81 4.13 45.86 18.09
C THR A 81 2.77 45.29 17.71
N ASP A 82 2.66 43.97 17.57
CA ASP A 82 1.36 43.29 17.52
C ASP A 82 1.30 42.26 18.64
N THR A 83 0.71 42.69 19.75
CA THR A 83 0.28 41.84 20.86
C THR A 83 -1.05 41.19 20.46
N GLY A 84 -0.98 40.02 19.83
CA GLY A 84 -2.12 39.15 19.55
C GLY A 84 -1.90 37.74 20.13
N PRO A 85 -2.90 37.11 20.78
CA PRO A 85 -2.71 35.82 21.43
C PRO A 85 -2.58 34.70 20.39
N ALA A 86 -1.45 33.99 20.42
CA ALA A 86 -1.23 32.77 19.67
C ALA A 86 -2.19 31.66 20.15
N THR A 87 -3.19 31.30 19.35
CA THR A 87 -3.93 30.05 19.52
C THR A 87 -4.29 29.46 18.16
N HIS A 88 -3.37 28.71 17.55
CA HIS A 88 -3.79 27.68 16.58
C HIS A 88 -4.59 26.63 17.36
N ARG A 89 -5.93 26.71 17.30
CA ARG A 89 -6.83 25.66 17.81
C ARG A 89 -6.71 24.43 16.93
N HIS A 90 -5.67 23.63 17.13
CA HIS A 90 -5.64 22.26 16.62
C HIS A 90 -6.69 21.46 17.40
N GLY A 91 -7.55 20.70 16.68
CA GLY A 91 -8.56 19.81 17.29
C GLY A 91 -7.93 18.76 18.22
N ASP A 92 -8.72 17.92 18.90
CA ASP A 92 -8.18 17.00 19.90
C ASP A 92 -7.11 16.05 19.34
N PRO A 93 -6.02 15.80 20.10
CA PRO A 93 -4.90 15.00 19.62
C PRO A 93 -5.28 13.54 19.42
N LEU A 94 -4.67 12.91 18.42
CA LEU A 94 -4.87 11.50 18.15
C LEU A 94 -4.06 10.65 19.12
N VAL A 95 -4.71 9.74 19.85
CA VAL A 95 -4.09 8.95 20.91
C VAL A 95 -4.30 7.46 20.72
N ARG A 96 -3.22 6.68 20.91
CA ARG A 96 -3.26 5.23 20.98
C ARG A 96 -2.77 4.74 22.33
N LEU A 97 -3.60 4.00 23.07
CA LEU A 97 -3.17 3.19 24.21
C LEU A 97 -2.87 1.76 23.76
N HIS A 98 -1.59 1.48 23.57
CA HIS A 98 -1.08 0.20 23.12
C HIS A 98 -0.70 -0.68 24.31
N SER A 99 -1.42 -1.77 24.52
CA SER A 99 -1.06 -2.78 25.51
C SER A 99 0.15 -3.57 25.00
N GLU A 100 1.20 -3.71 25.80
CA GLU A 100 2.39 -4.46 25.39
C GLU A 100 2.06 -5.90 24.97
N CYS A 101 2.73 -6.37 23.92
CA CYS A 101 2.63 -7.73 23.44
C CYS A 101 3.95 -8.13 22.78
N LEU A 102 4.88 -8.73 23.52
CA LEU A 102 6.22 -9.08 23.04
C LEU A 102 6.17 -9.88 21.72
N THR A 103 5.30 -10.89 21.68
CA THR A 103 5.18 -11.79 20.54
C THR A 103 4.75 -11.07 19.26
N GLY A 104 3.81 -10.12 19.35
CA GLY A 104 3.35 -9.35 18.19
C GLY A 104 4.27 -8.16 17.89
N ASP A 105 4.62 -7.40 18.91
CA ASP A 105 5.29 -6.10 18.77
C ASP A 105 6.77 -6.23 18.38
N ALA A 106 7.46 -7.28 18.86
CA ALA A 106 8.89 -7.47 18.65
C ALA A 106 9.26 -8.73 17.86
N LEU A 107 8.49 -9.81 17.97
CA LEU A 107 8.81 -11.11 17.36
C LEU A 107 8.02 -11.41 16.07
N GLY A 108 7.15 -10.50 15.61
CA GLY A 108 6.43 -10.63 14.34
C GLY A 108 5.38 -11.75 14.31
N SER A 109 4.77 -12.08 15.45
CA SER A 109 3.77 -13.15 15.52
C SER A 109 2.46 -12.78 14.81
N HIS A 110 2.05 -13.61 13.85
CA HIS A 110 0.73 -13.56 13.19
C HIS A 110 -0.42 -14.18 14.01
N ARG A 111 -0.17 -14.70 15.22
CA ARG A 111 -1.25 -15.22 16.11
C ARG A 111 -2.09 -14.10 16.72
N CYS A 112 -1.64 -12.86 16.62
CA CYS A 112 -2.38 -11.67 17.07
C CYS A 112 -2.13 -10.51 16.11
N ASP A 113 -2.84 -9.42 16.32
CA ASP A 113 -2.80 -8.21 15.51
C ASP A 113 -2.00 -7.06 16.16
N CYS A 114 -1.34 -7.30 17.31
CA CYS A 114 -0.72 -6.25 18.10
C CYS A 114 0.40 -5.52 17.35
N GLY A 115 1.31 -6.27 16.70
CA GLY A 115 2.43 -5.68 15.96
C GLY A 115 1.98 -4.77 14.82
N ASP A 116 1.01 -5.22 14.03
CA ASP A 116 0.44 -4.43 12.93
C ASP A 116 -0.31 -3.20 13.46
N GLN A 117 -1.08 -3.35 14.55
CA GLN A 117 -1.75 -2.23 15.19
C GLN A 117 -0.76 -1.19 15.73
N LEU A 118 0.37 -1.61 16.30
CA LEU A 118 1.43 -0.69 16.76
C LEU A 118 1.97 0.14 15.60
N GLN A 119 2.32 -0.53 14.50
CA GLN A 119 2.91 0.13 13.33
C GLN A 119 1.94 1.07 12.63
N ALA A 120 0.69 0.64 12.46
CA ALA A 120 -0.34 1.47 11.83
C ALA A 120 -0.73 2.67 12.72
N ALA A 121 -0.71 2.53 14.05
CA ALA A 121 -0.94 3.66 14.96
C ALA A 121 0.19 4.70 14.89
N LEU A 122 1.45 4.27 14.88
CA LEU A 122 2.59 5.17 14.73
C LEU A 122 2.55 5.91 13.39
N ALA A 123 2.24 5.21 12.30
CA ALA A 123 2.08 5.81 10.98
C ALA A 123 0.97 6.88 10.96
N ARG A 124 -0.18 6.59 11.58
CA ARG A 124 -1.30 7.52 11.62
C ARG A 124 -1.00 8.77 12.47
N ILE A 125 -0.34 8.62 13.61
CA ILE A 125 0.10 9.76 14.42
C ILE A 125 1.10 10.62 13.63
N ALA A 126 2.04 9.99 12.94
CA ALA A 126 3.02 10.71 12.13
C ALA A 126 2.37 11.47 10.98
N HIS A 127 1.38 10.88 10.32
CA HIS A 127 0.63 11.53 9.25
C HIS A 127 -0.16 12.75 9.76
N GLU A 128 -0.80 12.63 10.94
CA GLU A 128 -1.53 13.74 11.57
C GLU A 128 -0.58 14.87 12.03
N GLY A 129 0.68 14.54 12.34
CA GLY A 129 1.67 15.46 12.90
C GLY A 129 1.40 15.87 14.35
N ARG A 130 0.29 15.40 14.96
CA ARG A 130 -0.09 15.70 16.34
C ARG A 130 -0.80 14.54 17.02
N GLY A 131 -0.09 13.85 17.91
CA GLY A 131 -0.66 12.73 18.67
C GLY A 131 0.31 12.04 19.62
N VAL A 132 -0.20 11.04 20.34
CA VAL A 132 0.55 10.26 21.33
C VAL A 132 0.25 8.77 21.22
N LEU A 133 1.28 7.94 21.21
CA LEU A 133 1.15 6.52 21.52
C LEU A 133 1.69 6.27 22.93
N VAL A 134 0.85 5.73 23.82
CA VAL A 134 1.30 5.24 25.12
C VAL A 134 1.47 3.73 25.02
N TYR A 135 2.70 3.27 25.17
CA TYR A 135 3.06 1.85 25.27
C TYR A 135 2.92 1.42 26.73
N VAL A 136 1.79 0.78 27.02
CA VAL A 136 1.38 0.39 28.37
C VAL A 136 1.96 -0.97 28.70
N ARG A 137 3.02 -0.97 29.50
CA ARG A 137 3.58 -2.18 30.09
C ARG A 137 2.77 -2.67 31.29
N GLY A 138 2.95 -3.91 31.70
CA GLY A 138 2.10 -4.60 32.67
C GLY A 138 0.80 -5.13 32.07
N HIS A 139 0.55 -4.88 30.78
CA HIS A 139 -0.63 -5.37 30.06
C HIS A 139 -0.36 -6.63 29.22
N GLU A 140 0.84 -7.21 29.29
CA GLU A 140 1.15 -8.45 28.59
C GLU A 140 0.16 -9.56 28.97
N GLY A 141 -0.32 -10.31 27.97
CA GLY A 141 -1.32 -11.33 28.19
C GLY A 141 -2.66 -10.82 28.76
N ARG A 142 -2.97 -9.53 28.67
CA ARG A 142 -4.11 -8.86 29.36
C ARG A 142 -3.93 -8.70 30.88
N GLY A 143 -2.69 -8.55 31.32
CA GLY A 143 -2.34 -8.30 32.73
C GLY A 143 -1.88 -9.54 33.49
N ILE A 144 -1.83 -10.71 32.85
CA ILE A 144 -1.35 -11.97 33.46
C ILE A 144 0.15 -12.20 33.24
N GLY A 145 0.78 -11.46 32.31
CA GLY A 145 2.20 -11.59 31.97
C GLY A 145 2.51 -12.62 30.88
N LEU A 146 3.75 -12.56 30.37
CA LEU A 146 4.19 -13.34 29.21
C LEU A 146 4.18 -14.85 29.45
N LEU A 147 4.64 -15.31 30.61
CA LEU A 147 4.75 -16.74 30.89
C LEU A 147 3.37 -17.39 31.03
N GLU A 148 2.43 -16.72 31.67
CA GLU A 148 1.04 -17.20 31.78
C GLU A 148 0.34 -17.18 30.42
N LYS A 149 0.60 -16.18 29.58
CA LYS A 149 0.16 -16.15 28.19
C LYS A 149 0.69 -17.34 27.38
N LEU A 150 1.96 -17.72 27.54
CA LEU A 150 2.54 -18.89 26.87
C LEU A 150 1.93 -20.20 27.37
N LYS A 151 1.62 -20.31 28.67
CA LYS A 151 0.87 -21.45 29.23
C LYS A 151 -0.54 -21.53 28.65
N ALA A 152 -1.24 -20.40 28.52
CA ALA A 152 -2.55 -20.35 27.87
C ALA A 152 -2.48 -20.76 26.40
N TYR A 153 -1.43 -20.36 25.67
CA TYR A 153 -1.18 -20.82 24.29
C TYR A 153 -0.94 -22.32 24.23
N HIS A 154 -0.14 -22.89 25.15
CA HIS A 154 0.07 -24.33 25.19
C HIS A 154 -1.23 -25.11 25.41
N LEU A 155 -2.14 -24.61 26.26
CA LEU A 155 -3.45 -25.22 26.46
C LEU A 155 -4.35 -25.10 25.22
N GLN A 156 -4.31 -23.95 24.54
CA GLN A 156 -5.06 -23.73 23.29
C GLN A 156 -4.53 -24.57 22.13
N ASP A 157 -3.21 -24.71 22.00
CA ASP A 157 -2.55 -25.59 21.01
C ASP A 157 -2.96 -27.07 21.21
N ASN A 158 -3.44 -27.44 22.40
CA ASN A 158 -3.98 -28.75 22.74
C ASN A 158 -5.52 -28.81 22.75
N GLY A 159 -6.20 -27.81 22.18
CA GLY A 159 -7.65 -27.83 21.95
C GLY A 159 -8.52 -27.17 23.03
N ALA A 160 -7.95 -26.49 24.02
CA ALA A 160 -8.73 -25.72 24.99
C ALA A 160 -9.24 -24.40 24.39
N ASP A 161 -10.48 -24.04 24.72
CA ASP A 161 -11.01 -22.69 24.47
C ASP A 161 -10.19 -21.62 25.23
N THR A 162 -10.16 -20.39 24.71
CA THR A 162 -9.46 -19.25 25.31
C THR A 162 -10.01 -18.87 26.69
N VAL A 163 -11.31 -19.04 26.95
CA VAL A 163 -11.92 -18.79 28.26
C VAL A 163 -11.58 -19.92 29.22
N ASP A 164 -11.75 -21.18 28.80
CA ASP A 164 -11.36 -22.37 29.57
C ASP A 164 -9.88 -22.38 29.94
N ALA A 165 -8.98 -21.98 29.02
CA ALA A 165 -7.54 -21.91 29.27
C ALA A 165 -7.18 -20.85 30.34
N ASN A 166 -7.86 -19.71 30.37
CA ASN A 166 -7.62 -18.67 31.38
C ASN A 166 -8.23 -19.04 32.73
N LEU A 167 -9.43 -19.64 32.74
CA LEU A 167 -10.08 -20.12 33.96
C LEU A 167 -9.32 -21.30 34.59
N ALA A 168 -8.80 -22.23 33.78
CA ALA A 168 -7.95 -23.34 34.24
C ALA A 168 -6.63 -22.86 34.86
N LEU A 169 -6.14 -21.67 34.46
CA LEU A 169 -4.96 -21.03 35.03
C LEU A 169 -5.28 -20.07 36.20
N GLY A 170 -6.55 -19.91 36.56
CA GLY A 170 -6.99 -19.10 37.70
C GLY A 170 -7.01 -17.58 37.46
N HIS A 171 -7.00 -17.14 36.21
CA HIS A 171 -6.91 -15.71 35.85
C HIS A 171 -8.28 -15.13 35.42
N PRO A 172 -8.54 -13.83 35.69
CA PRO A 172 -9.71 -13.14 35.12
C PRO A 172 -9.55 -12.95 33.60
N ALA A 173 -10.67 -12.81 32.89
CA ALA A 173 -10.69 -12.68 31.42
C ALA A 173 -9.98 -11.40 30.91
N ASP A 174 -9.89 -10.36 31.75
CA ASP A 174 -9.17 -9.12 31.48
C ASP A 174 -8.79 -8.45 32.82
N ALA A 175 -7.50 -8.29 33.10
CA ALA A 175 -6.98 -7.66 34.32
C ALA A 175 -6.37 -6.27 34.08
N ARG A 176 -6.59 -5.68 32.89
CA ARG A 176 -5.92 -4.43 32.50
C ARG A 176 -6.45 -3.24 33.29
N ASP A 177 -5.53 -2.43 33.81
CA ASP A 177 -5.80 -1.18 34.52
C ASP A 177 -5.37 0.03 33.66
N TYR A 178 -6.29 0.97 33.45
CA TYR A 178 -6.05 2.18 32.66
C TYR A 178 -5.71 3.40 33.51
N SER A 179 -5.63 3.27 34.84
CA SER A 179 -5.34 4.36 35.78
C SER A 179 -4.00 5.06 35.49
N GLN A 180 -2.93 4.29 35.31
CA GLN A 180 -1.60 4.80 34.99
C GLN A 180 -1.51 5.39 33.57
N PRO A 181 -2.03 4.74 32.50
CA PRO A 181 -2.18 5.38 31.19
C PRO A 181 -2.93 6.71 31.21
N ALA A 182 -4.04 6.82 31.95
CA ALA A 182 -4.78 8.06 32.10
C ALA A 182 -3.94 9.14 32.83
N ALA A 183 -3.14 8.74 33.82
CA ALA A 183 -2.21 9.65 34.49
C ALA A 183 -1.09 10.14 33.56
N ILE A 184 -0.57 9.29 32.67
CA ILE A 184 0.39 9.68 31.62
C ILE A 184 -0.24 10.71 30.69
N LEU A 185 -1.47 10.51 30.23
CA LEU A 185 -2.17 11.47 29.38
C LEU A 185 -2.34 12.83 30.07
N ARG A 186 -2.71 12.85 31.37
CA ARG A 186 -2.81 14.08 32.16
C ARG A 186 -1.47 14.80 32.29
N ASP A 187 -0.39 14.07 32.53
CA ASP A 187 0.98 14.64 32.59
C ASP A 187 1.40 15.28 31.25
N LEU A 188 0.93 14.73 30.13
CA LEU A 188 1.12 15.31 28.80
C LEU A 188 0.19 16.52 28.52
N GLY A 189 -0.61 16.94 29.50
CA GLY A 189 -1.59 18.02 29.36
C GLY A 189 -2.84 17.64 28.57
N LEU A 190 -3.12 16.33 28.43
CA LEU A 190 -4.24 15.82 27.63
C LEU A 190 -5.41 15.44 28.53
N SER A 191 -6.51 16.20 28.43
CA SER A 191 -7.79 15.91 29.09
C SER A 191 -8.92 15.57 28.11
N SER A 192 -8.73 15.86 26.81
CA SER A 192 -9.61 15.48 25.71
C SER A 192 -8.78 14.89 24.56
N ILE A 193 -9.21 13.77 23.99
CA ILE A 193 -8.46 13.00 22.99
C ILE A 193 -9.37 12.41 21.92
N ARG A 194 -8.80 12.14 20.74
CA ARG A 194 -9.37 11.20 19.76
C ARG A 194 -8.70 9.84 19.92
N LEU A 195 -9.45 8.82 20.32
CA LEU A 195 -8.91 7.51 20.68
C LEU A 195 -8.88 6.54 19.50
N MET A 196 -7.73 5.95 19.21
CA MET A 196 -7.59 4.82 18.28
C MET A 196 -7.81 3.48 18.99
N SER A 197 -9.05 2.98 18.99
CA SER A 197 -9.44 1.72 19.65
C SER A 197 -10.61 1.05 18.96
N SER A 198 -10.51 -0.27 18.73
CA SER A 198 -11.62 -1.16 18.36
C SER A 198 -12.34 -1.76 19.57
N ASN A 199 -11.91 -1.46 20.79
CA ASN A 199 -12.55 -1.92 22.03
C ASN A 199 -13.30 -0.74 22.69
N PRO A 200 -14.65 -0.76 22.72
CA PRO A 200 -15.46 0.25 23.41
C PRO A 200 -15.17 0.33 24.92
N ALA A 201 -14.80 -0.78 25.57
CA ALA A 201 -14.51 -0.77 27.00
C ALA A 201 -13.32 0.15 27.37
N LYS A 202 -12.37 0.36 26.45
CA LYS A 202 -11.25 1.31 26.65
C LYS A 202 -11.72 2.76 26.72
N GLU A 203 -12.74 3.11 25.94
CA GLU A 203 -13.32 4.45 25.93
C GLU A 203 -14.02 4.73 27.25
N ASN A 204 -14.87 3.79 27.71
CA ASN A 204 -15.55 3.91 28.99
C ASN A 204 -14.57 4.02 30.15
N ALA A 205 -13.55 3.16 30.20
CA ALA A 205 -12.54 3.19 31.25
C ALA A 205 -11.77 4.53 31.32
N LEU A 206 -11.49 5.15 30.18
CA LEU A 206 -10.83 6.46 30.14
C LEU A 206 -11.75 7.59 30.56
N ALA A 207 -13.02 7.55 30.15
CA ALA A 207 -14.02 8.51 30.57
C ALA A 207 -14.21 8.51 32.10
N ASP A 208 -14.29 7.31 32.70
CA ASP A 208 -14.39 7.14 34.16
C ASP A 208 -13.17 7.69 34.92
N LEU A 209 -12.00 7.72 34.26
CA LEU A 209 -10.74 8.26 34.79
C LEU A 209 -10.53 9.75 34.46
N GLY A 210 -11.54 10.43 33.92
CA GLY A 210 -11.53 11.87 33.66
C GLY A 210 -10.85 12.29 32.35
N ILE A 211 -10.64 11.35 31.42
CA ILE A 211 -10.18 11.66 30.05
C ILE A 211 -11.37 11.64 29.11
N THR A 212 -11.69 12.79 28.51
CA THR A 212 -12.77 12.90 27.53
C THR A 212 -12.32 12.29 26.20
N VAL A 213 -13.07 11.32 25.67
CA VAL A 213 -12.87 10.80 24.32
C VAL A 213 -13.85 11.53 23.40
N SER A 214 -13.36 12.51 22.63
CA SER A 214 -14.21 13.30 21.72
C SER A 214 -14.56 12.55 20.43
N GLU A 215 -13.73 11.60 20.05
CA GLU A 215 -13.95 10.70 18.91
C GLU A 215 -13.24 9.37 19.18
N ARG A 216 -13.90 8.23 18.91
CA ARG A 216 -13.25 6.92 18.86
C ARG A 216 -13.18 6.43 17.42
N THR A 217 -11.96 6.24 16.94
CA THR A 217 -11.72 5.66 15.61
C THR A 217 -11.29 4.20 15.75
N GLY A 218 -11.88 3.33 14.95
CA GLY A 218 -11.51 1.91 14.94
C GLY A 218 -10.07 1.69 14.52
N MET A 219 -9.40 0.71 15.13
CA MET A 219 -8.05 0.30 14.75
C MET A 219 -8.13 -1.05 14.03
N PHE A 220 -8.18 -1.00 12.71
CA PHE A 220 -8.31 -2.17 11.85
C PHE A 220 -7.03 -2.37 11.04
N VAL A 221 -6.52 -3.60 11.05
CA VAL A 221 -5.35 -4.05 10.29
C VAL A 221 -5.72 -5.31 9.51
N PRO A 222 -4.97 -5.70 8.46
CA PRO A 222 -5.24 -6.95 7.74
C PRO A 222 -5.33 -8.16 8.68
N GLU A 223 -6.24 -9.07 8.37
CA GLU A 223 -6.44 -10.32 9.10
C GLU A 223 -5.73 -11.45 8.36
N PHE A 224 -5.07 -12.34 9.10
CA PHE A 224 -4.34 -13.49 8.57
C PHE A 224 -5.03 -14.77 9.04
N ALA A 225 -4.88 -15.87 8.29
CA ALA A 225 -5.51 -17.15 8.65
C ALA A 225 -5.18 -17.57 10.11
N GLU A 226 -3.97 -17.26 10.57
CA GLU A 226 -3.43 -17.57 11.89
C GLU A 226 -4.05 -16.77 13.05
N ASN A 227 -4.63 -15.59 12.78
CA ASN A 227 -5.29 -14.77 13.82
C ASN A 227 -6.82 -14.72 13.71
N MET A 228 -7.42 -15.26 12.66
CA MET A 228 -8.89 -15.23 12.45
C MET A 228 -9.67 -15.69 13.68
N VAL A 229 -9.30 -16.83 14.26
CA VAL A 229 -9.98 -17.38 15.46
C VAL A 229 -9.86 -16.41 16.63
N TYR A 230 -8.65 -15.91 16.90
CA TYR A 230 -8.37 -14.97 17.98
C TYR A 230 -9.17 -13.66 17.83
N LEU A 231 -9.25 -13.12 16.62
CA LEU A 231 -9.99 -11.89 16.32
C LEU A 231 -11.51 -12.10 16.45
N GLU A 232 -12.03 -13.24 16.00
CA GLU A 232 -13.46 -13.54 16.15
C GLU A 232 -13.84 -13.76 17.62
N THR A 233 -12.99 -14.41 18.43
CA THR A 233 -13.18 -14.49 19.88
C THR A 233 -13.26 -13.10 20.52
N LYS A 234 -12.38 -12.17 20.16
CA LYS A 234 -12.44 -10.77 20.64
C LYS A 234 -13.75 -10.07 20.27
N ARG A 235 -14.27 -10.32 19.07
CA ARG A 235 -15.52 -9.71 18.59
C ARG A 235 -16.73 -10.28 19.33
N LEU A 236 -16.86 -11.60 19.33
CA LEU A 236 -18.03 -12.29 19.88
C LEU A 236 -18.11 -12.20 21.40
N LEU A 237 -16.98 -12.41 22.10
CA LEU A 237 -16.98 -12.52 23.56
C LEU A 237 -16.62 -11.21 24.27
N MET A 238 -15.92 -10.29 23.60
CA MET A 238 -15.38 -9.07 24.22
C MET A 238 -15.84 -7.79 23.55
N GLY A 239 -16.82 -7.87 22.65
CA GLY A 239 -17.47 -6.71 22.03
C GLY A 239 -16.53 -5.80 21.23
N HIS A 240 -15.44 -6.35 20.67
CA HIS A 240 -14.60 -5.56 19.77
C HIS A 240 -15.35 -5.27 18.47
N ASP A 241 -15.23 -4.04 17.98
CA ASP A 241 -15.84 -3.63 16.72
C ASP A 241 -15.35 -4.50 15.57
N ARG A 242 -16.26 -4.79 14.64
CA ARG A 242 -15.89 -5.38 13.36
C ARG A 242 -15.33 -4.29 12.45
N PRO A 243 -14.33 -4.62 11.60
CA PRO A 243 -14.00 -3.73 10.50
C PRO A 243 -15.29 -3.47 9.69
N PRO A 244 -15.48 -2.24 9.18
CA PRO A 244 -16.60 -1.96 8.30
C PRO A 244 -16.58 -2.99 7.16
N SER A 245 -17.72 -3.67 6.95
CA SER A 245 -17.85 -4.66 5.89
C SER A 245 -17.48 -4.03 4.55
N PRO A 246 -16.72 -4.69 3.66
CA PRO A 246 -16.53 -4.23 2.29
C PRO A 246 -17.85 -4.16 1.48
N SER A 247 -18.98 -4.55 2.08
CA SER A 247 -20.31 -4.55 1.48
C SER A 247 -21.33 -3.61 2.14
N SER A 248 -20.92 -2.60 2.91
CA SER A 248 -21.86 -1.54 3.28
C SER A 248 -21.98 -0.52 2.12
N PRO A 249 -23.14 -0.39 1.46
CA PRO A 249 -23.36 0.59 0.41
C PRO A 249 -23.43 1.98 1.05
N GLY A 250 -22.25 2.57 1.20
CA GLY A 250 -22.00 3.94 1.67
C GLY A 250 -20.78 4.57 0.98
N GLU A 251 -20.25 3.96 -0.08
CA GLU A 251 -19.09 4.43 -0.85
C GLU A 251 -19.44 5.49 -1.92
N ALA A 252 -20.55 6.22 -1.77
CA ALA A 252 -20.91 7.30 -2.68
C ALA A 252 -20.22 8.65 -2.35
N GLY A 253 -19.18 8.66 -1.50
CA GLY A 253 -18.52 9.91 -1.08
C GLY A 253 -17.12 9.79 -0.48
N GLY A 254 -16.37 8.72 -0.76
CA GLY A 254 -15.01 8.51 -0.23
C GLY A 254 -13.88 8.85 -1.21
N VAL A 255 -12.63 8.81 -0.73
CA VAL A 255 -11.40 9.03 -1.52
C VAL A 255 -11.40 8.26 -2.85
N TRP A 256 -11.84 7.00 -2.85
CA TRP A 256 -11.90 6.20 -4.07
C TRP A 256 -12.85 6.79 -5.12
N ALA A 257 -14.03 7.27 -4.70
CA ALA A 257 -14.98 7.93 -5.60
C ALA A 257 -14.42 9.24 -6.16
N GLU A 258 -13.63 9.99 -5.39
CA GLU A 258 -12.94 11.17 -5.88
C GLU A 258 -11.88 10.82 -6.94
N LEU A 259 -11.07 9.79 -6.70
CA LEU A 259 -10.06 9.32 -7.65
C LEU A 259 -10.70 8.83 -8.96
N LEU A 260 -11.81 8.08 -8.88
CA LEU A 260 -12.60 7.68 -10.06
C LEU A 260 -13.17 8.89 -10.81
N ALA A 261 -13.50 9.97 -10.10
CA ALA A 261 -13.99 11.21 -10.69
C ALA A 261 -12.86 12.15 -11.16
N GLY A 262 -11.61 11.67 -11.22
CA GLY A 262 -10.46 12.44 -11.70
C GLY A 262 -9.93 13.47 -10.70
N ARG A 263 -10.31 13.39 -9.42
CA ARG A 263 -9.88 14.33 -8.37
C ARG A 263 -8.93 13.62 -7.40
N VAL A 264 -7.84 14.29 -7.04
CA VAL A 264 -6.89 13.80 -6.04
C VAL A 264 -7.10 14.56 -4.74
N PRO A 265 -7.65 13.91 -3.69
CA PRO A 265 -7.76 14.54 -2.38
C PRO A 265 -6.38 14.88 -1.82
N VAL A 266 -6.29 15.99 -1.08
CA VAL A 266 -5.01 16.44 -0.48
C VAL A 266 -4.59 15.51 0.66
N SER A 267 -5.54 14.98 1.42
CA SER A 267 -5.29 14.04 2.52
C SER A 267 -6.55 13.22 2.83
N SER A 268 -6.40 12.16 3.64
CA SER A 268 -7.52 11.45 4.26
C SER A 268 -7.28 11.29 5.75
N ALA A 269 -8.35 11.37 6.55
CA ALA A 269 -8.28 11.16 7.99
C ALA A 269 -8.06 9.68 8.38
N ASP A 270 -8.31 8.76 7.45
CA ASP A 270 -8.13 7.33 7.63
C ASP A 270 -6.96 6.79 6.79
N VAL A 271 -6.30 5.75 7.32
CA VAL A 271 -5.09 5.16 6.72
C VAL A 271 -5.39 4.53 5.35
N ARG A 272 -6.59 3.98 5.14
CA ARG A 272 -6.96 3.37 3.85
C ARG A 272 -7.09 4.45 2.79
N GLY A 273 -7.79 5.55 3.08
CA GLY A 273 -7.88 6.71 2.21
C GLY A 273 -6.51 7.31 1.89
N ALA A 274 -5.65 7.50 2.90
CA ALA A 274 -4.29 8.00 2.68
C ALA A 274 -3.47 7.05 1.77
N THR A 275 -3.63 5.74 1.94
CA THR A 275 -2.99 4.73 1.09
C THR A 275 -3.50 4.78 -0.35
N LEU A 276 -4.81 5.03 -0.56
CA LEU A 276 -5.37 5.20 -1.90
C LEU A 276 -4.83 6.46 -2.58
N ILE A 277 -4.73 7.58 -1.86
CA ILE A 277 -4.16 8.83 -2.37
C ILE A 277 -2.70 8.62 -2.76
N ASP A 278 -1.88 8.04 -1.89
CA ASP A 278 -0.46 7.80 -2.15
C ASP A 278 -0.26 6.89 -3.37
N ARG A 279 -1.00 5.78 -3.46
CA ARG A 279 -0.82 4.79 -4.52
C ARG A 279 -1.36 5.26 -5.87
N TYR A 280 -2.58 5.79 -5.90
CA TYR A 280 -3.31 6.04 -7.15
C TYR A 280 -3.47 7.52 -7.50
N GLY A 281 -3.30 8.43 -6.53
CA GLY A 281 -3.31 9.87 -6.76
C GLY A 281 -2.35 10.32 -7.88
N PRO A 282 -1.09 9.81 -7.94
CA PRO A 282 -0.18 10.13 -9.04
C PRO A 282 -0.71 9.75 -10.42
N LEU A 283 -1.44 8.64 -10.55
CA LEU A 283 -2.04 8.22 -11.82
C LEU A 283 -3.17 9.16 -12.26
N VAL A 284 -3.98 9.59 -11.31
CA VAL A 284 -5.07 10.54 -11.57
C VAL A 284 -4.52 11.93 -11.91
N ALA A 285 -3.43 12.34 -11.23
CA ALA A 285 -2.78 13.63 -11.45
C ALA A 285 -2.10 13.78 -12.82
N THR A 286 -1.70 12.67 -13.47
CA THR A 286 -1.11 12.72 -14.84
C THR A 286 -2.05 13.33 -15.87
N GLY A 287 -3.37 13.25 -15.65
CA GLY A 287 -4.38 13.81 -16.56
C GLY A 287 -4.90 12.79 -17.58
N PRO A 288 -5.40 13.23 -18.75
CA PRO A 288 -6.17 12.38 -19.67
C PRO A 288 -5.31 11.42 -20.50
N HIS A 289 -3.98 11.56 -20.48
CA HIS A 289 -3.05 10.72 -21.24
C HIS A 289 -2.13 10.01 -20.28
N LEU A 290 -2.22 8.67 -20.27
CA LEU A 290 -1.47 7.83 -19.35
C LEU A 290 -1.35 6.43 -19.97
N ALA A 291 -0.15 5.91 -20.12
CA ALA A 291 0.13 4.55 -20.50
C ALA A 291 0.86 3.85 -19.36
N ILE A 292 0.20 2.86 -18.73
CA ILE A 292 0.78 2.04 -17.68
C ILE A 292 0.82 0.57 -18.10
N ALA A 293 1.74 -0.18 -17.54
CA ALA A 293 1.74 -1.64 -17.64
C ALA A 293 1.77 -2.26 -16.24
N GLN A 294 1.13 -3.41 -16.08
CA GLN A 294 1.19 -4.20 -14.86
C GLN A 294 1.57 -5.65 -15.18
N MET A 295 2.42 -6.23 -14.34
CA MET A 295 2.72 -7.66 -14.37
C MET A 295 3.05 -8.20 -12.98
N ALA A 296 2.67 -9.45 -12.73
CA ALA A 296 3.10 -10.21 -11.57
C ALA A 296 4.10 -11.28 -11.99
N GLN A 297 5.20 -11.39 -11.26
CA GLN A 297 6.27 -12.37 -11.49
C GLN A 297 6.65 -13.06 -10.18
N SER A 298 7.18 -14.27 -10.30
CA SER A 298 7.89 -14.99 -9.26
C SER A 298 9.17 -14.23 -8.84
N LEU A 299 9.74 -14.60 -7.70
CA LEU A 299 10.96 -13.99 -7.16
C LEU A 299 12.16 -14.12 -8.11
N ASP A 300 12.17 -15.18 -8.92
CA ASP A 300 13.17 -15.45 -9.95
C ASP A 300 12.82 -14.90 -11.35
N GLY A 301 11.77 -14.05 -11.46
CA GLY A 301 11.54 -13.20 -12.64
C GLY A 301 10.62 -13.79 -13.72
N PHE A 302 9.84 -14.83 -13.38
CA PHE A 302 8.95 -15.50 -14.33
C PHE A 302 7.47 -15.20 -14.05
N ILE A 303 6.69 -14.96 -15.09
CA ILE A 303 5.26 -14.61 -14.98
C ILE A 303 4.33 -15.81 -15.10
N ALA A 304 4.87 -16.95 -15.52
CA ALA A 304 4.16 -18.20 -15.71
C ALA A 304 5.16 -19.36 -15.68
N THR A 305 4.68 -20.57 -15.43
CA THR A 305 5.46 -21.79 -15.61
C THR A 305 5.88 -22.00 -17.06
N ARG A 306 6.77 -22.96 -17.34
CA ARG A 306 7.19 -23.32 -18.71
C ARG A 306 6.02 -23.68 -19.63
N THR A 307 4.93 -24.22 -19.07
CA THR A 307 3.72 -24.60 -19.81
C THR A 307 2.76 -23.43 -20.01
N GLY A 308 3.09 -22.24 -19.50
CA GLY A 308 2.26 -21.04 -19.62
C GLY A 308 1.23 -20.86 -18.51
N ASP A 309 1.21 -21.74 -17.50
CA ASP A 309 0.29 -21.59 -16.36
C ASP A 309 0.75 -20.45 -15.44
N SER A 310 -0.14 -19.48 -15.25
CA SER A 310 0.03 -18.31 -14.40
C SER A 310 -1.01 -18.24 -13.28
N ALA A 311 -1.91 -19.23 -13.20
CA ALA A 311 -3.05 -19.21 -12.29
C ALA A 311 -2.59 -19.19 -10.83
N GLY A 312 -3.07 -18.19 -10.08
CA GLY A 312 -2.78 -18.07 -8.64
C GLY A 312 -1.34 -17.66 -8.33
N LEU A 313 -0.60 -17.08 -9.30
CA LEU A 313 0.73 -16.57 -9.03
C LEU A 313 0.69 -15.45 -7.98
N SER A 314 -0.21 -14.48 -8.09
CA SER A 314 -0.32 -13.33 -7.18
C SER A 314 -1.43 -13.47 -6.14
N GLY A 315 -1.29 -12.75 -5.02
CA GLY A 315 -2.26 -12.76 -3.93
C GLY A 315 -3.51 -11.89 -4.15
N ALA A 316 -4.47 -12.01 -3.23
CA ALA A 316 -5.74 -11.27 -3.30
C ALA A 316 -5.57 -9.74 -3.25
N GLU A 317 -4.56 -9.23 -2.53
CA GLU A 317 -4.28 -7.79 -2.49
C GLU A 317 -3.72 -7.25 -3.81
N ASP A 318 -2.94 -8.05 -4.54
CA ASP A 318 -2.48 -7.71 -5.90
C ASP A 318 -3.63 -7.75 -6.90
N HIS A 319 -4.54 -8.73 -6.80
CA HIS A 319 -5.75 -8.75 -7.61
C HIS A 319 -6.60 -7.49 -7.36
N MET A 320 -6.77 -7.10 -6.10
CA MET A 320 -7.46 -5.86 -5.73
C MET A 320 -6.74 -4.62 -6.31
N HIS A 321 -5.41 -4.58 -6.30
CA HIS A 321 -4.62 -3.51 -6.92
C HIS A 321 -4.83 -3.45 -8.43
N LEU A 322 -4.78 -4.60 -9.11
CA LEU A 322 -5.05 -4.72 -10.54
C LEU A 322 -6.44 -4.20 -10.90
N HIS A 323 -7.46 -4.61 -10.14
CA HIS A 323 -8.82 -4.13 -10.33
C HIS A 323 -8.98 -2.62 -10.12
N ARG A 324 -8.19 -2.00 -9.23
CA ARG A 324 -8.13 -0.54 -9.09
C ARG A 324 -7.44 0.14 -10.27
N LEU A 325 -6.35 -0.43 -10.80
CA LEU A 325 -5.73 0.09 -12.02
C LEU A 325 -6.70 0.04 -13.20
N ARG A 326 -7.39 -1.08 -13.39
CA ARG A 326 -8.44 -1.25 -14.42
C ARG A 326 -9.55 -0.20 -14.32
N ALA A 327 -9.98 0.12 -13.10
CA ALA A 327 -11.04 1.10 -12.88
C ALA A 327 -10.61 2.56 -13.15
N LEU A 328 -9.30 2.84 -13.22
CA LEU A 328 -8.73 4.17 -13.41
C LEU A 328 -8.26 4.44 -14.85
N VAL A 329 -8.49 3.50 -15.77
CA VAL A 329 -8.10 3.60 -17.18
C VAL A 329 -9.31 3.47 -18.10
N ASP A 330 -9.19 3.99 -19.31
CA ASP A 330 -10.23 3.96 -20.34
C ASP A 330 -10.15 2.67 -21.17
N ALA A 331 -8.94 2.15 -21.36
CA ALA A 331 -8.66 0.95 -22.15
C ALA A 331 -7.66 0.01 -21.49
N LEU A 332 -7.83 -1.29 -21.73
CA LEU A 332 -6.95 -2.36 -21.28
C LEU A 332 -6.45 -3.16 -22.48
N ILE A 333 -5.16 -3.11 -22.75
CA ILE A 333 -4.49 -3.84 -23.83
C ILE A 333 -4.07 -5.23 -23.35
N VAL A 334 -4.38 -6.25 -24.14
CA VAL A 334 -3.92 -7.63 -23.95
C VAL A 334 -3.45 -8.24 -25.29
N GLY A 335 -2.47 -9.15 -25.24
CA GLY A 335 -2.06 -9.92 -26.41
C GLY A 335 -2.88 -11.21 -26.59
N ALA A 336 -3.07 -11.63 -27.85
CA ALA A 336 -3.75 -12.89 -28.20
C ALA A 336 -3.23 -14.12 -27.44
N GLY A 337 -1.92 -14.20 -27.21
CA GLY A 337 -1.32 -15.33 -26.49
C GLY A 337 -1.85 -15.50 -25.06
N THR A 338 -2.10 -14.40 -24.35
CA THR A 338 -2.71 -14.43 -23.02
C THR A 338 -4.19 -14.78 -23.09
N VAL A 339 -4.91 -14.30 -24.11
CA VAL A 339 -6.32 -14.68 -24.30
C VAL A 339 -6.46 -16.18 -24.56
N ILE A 340 -5.59 -16.75 -25.40
CA ILE A 340 -5.57 -18.18 -25.72
C ILE A 340 -5.21 -19.02 -24.48
N ALA A 341 -4.24 -18.58 -23.69
CA ALA A 341 -3.77 -19.32 -22.52
C ALA A 341 -4.77 -19.28 -21.35
N ASP A 342 -5.30 -18.08 -21.05
CA ASP A 342 -5.97 -17.82 -19.77
C ASP A 342 -7.46 -17.50 -19.91
N ASN A 343 -7.96 -17.25 -21.12
CA ASN A 343 -9.33 -16.80 -21.41
C ASN A 343 -9.86 -15.75 -20.40
N PRO A 344 -9.13 -14.63 -20.19
CA PRO A 344 -9.41 -13.71 -19.10
C PRO A 344 -10.66 -12.86 -19.39
N ARG A 345 -11.34 -12.42 -18.32
CA ARG A 345 -12.52 -11.53 -18.44
C ARG A 345 -12.16 -10.07 -18.69
N LEU A 346 -11.01 -9.61 -18.17
CA LEU A 346 -10.48 -8.24 -18.33
C LEU A 346 -11.46 -7.12 -17.91
N THR A 347 -12.17 -7.34 -16.80
CA THR A 347 -13.17 -6.42 -16.23
C THR A 347 -12.82 -6.02 -14.79
N VAL A 348 -13.52 -4.99 -14.28
CA VAL A 348 -13.48 -4.59 -12.87
C VAL A 348 -14.53 -5.37 -12.06
N ARG A 349 -14.11 -6.02 -10.96
CA ARG A 349 -14.95 -6.94 -10.17
C ARG A 349 -14.72 -6.83 -8.66
N GLU A 350 -13.50 -6.54 -8.24
CA GLU A 350 -13.12 -6.50 -6.81
C GLU A 350 -13.28 -5.10 -6.18
N VAL A 351 -13.54 -4.06 -6.99
CA VAL A 351 -13.77 -2.68 -6.54
C VAL A 351 -14.90 -2.02 -7.30
N THR A 352 -15.48 -0.97 -6.72
CA THR A 352 -16.39 -0.05 -7.41
C THR A 352 -15.64 0.68 -8.54
N GLY A 353 -16.22 0.76 -9.73
CA GLY A 353 -15.63 1.52 -10.86
C GLY A 353 -16.06 0.98 -12.22
N PRO A 354 -15.81 1.74 -13.30
CA PRO A 354 -16.11 1.29 -14.66
C PRO A 354 -15.14 0.18 -15.08
N SER A 355 -15.60 -0.74 -15.94
CA SER A 355 -14.67 -1.64 -16.65
C SER A 355 -14.10 -0.91 -17.87
N PRO A 356 -12.80 -1.04 -18.15
CA PRO A 356 -12.19 -0.41 -19.32
C PRO A 356 -12.62 -1.11 -20.60
N THR A 357 -12.48 -0.42 -21.73
CA THR A 357 -12.59 -1.03 -23.06
C THR A 357 -11.49 -2.07 -23.22
N ARG A 358 -11.85 -3.30 -23.55
CA ARG A 358 -10.89 -4.40 -23.78
C ARG A 358 -10.26 -4.20 -25.15
N VAL A 359 -8.93 -4.21 -25.25
CA VAL A 359 -8.20 -4.04 -26.50
C VAL A 359 -7.36 -5.28 -26.73
N VAL A 360 -7.76 -6.13 -27.67
CA VAL A 360 -7.09 -7.39 -27.97
C VAL A 360 -6.20 -7.22 -29.19
N LEU A 361 -4.88 -7.38 -29.00
CA LEU A 361 -3.88 -7.37 -30.07
C LEU A 361 -3.73 -8.78 -30.65
N ASP A 362 -4.29 -8.99 -31.83
CA ASP A 362 -4.35 -10.30 -32.48
C ASP A 362 -4.33 -10.17 -34.01
N LEU A 363 -3.17 -9.81 -34.54
CA LEU A 363 -3.02 -9.45 -35.96
C LEU A 363 -3.38 -10.56 -36.93
N GLU A 364 -3.43 -11.81 -36.48
CA GLU A 364 -3.75 -13.01 -37.28
C GLU A 364 -5.12 -13.62 -36.92
N ALA A 365 -5.93 -12.96 -36.09
CA ALA A 365 -7.24 -13.45 -35.62
C ALA A 365 -7.18 -14.88 -35.03
N ARG A 366 -6.20 -15.16 -34.18
CA ARG A 366 -5.92 -16.47 -33.59
C ARG A 366 -6.75 -16.81 -32.36
N ILE A 367 -7.34 -15.82 -31.69
CA ILE A 367 -8.12 -16.11 -30.48
C ILE A 367 -9.37 -16.95 -30.83
N PRO A 368 -9.73 -17.97 -30.03
CA PRO A 368 -10.93 -18.77 -30.27
C PRO A 368 -12.20 -17.91 -30.28
N ALA A 369 -13.14 -18.21 -31.17
CA ALA A 369 -14.40 -17.46 -31.30
C ALA A 369 -15.28 -17.52 -30.04
N ASP A 370 -15.08 -18.55 -29.19
CA ASP A 370 -15.76 -18.73 -27.91
C ASP A 370 -15.00 -18.09 -26.72
N SER A 371 -13.93 -17.33 -26.97
CA SER A 371 -13.23 -16.57 -25.94
C SER A 371 -14.18 -15.59 -25.23
N GLY A 372 -14.07 -15.46 -23.91
CA GLY A 372 -14.94 -14.62 -23.10
C GLY A 372 -14.91 -13.15 -23.53
N VAL A 373 -13.74 -12.66 -23.96
CA VAL A 373 -13.55 -11.30 -24.49
C VAL A 373 -14.35 -11.00 -25.76
N LEU A 374 -14.80 -12.03 -26.50
CA LEU A 374 -15.63 -11.91 -27.71
C LEU A 374 -17.11 -12.22 -27.48
N THR A 375 -17.46 -12.87 -26.36
CA THR A 375 -18.79 -13.50 -26.18
C THR A 375 -19.59 -12.97 -25.00
N ASP A 376 -18.95 -12.52 -23.90
CA ASP A 376 -19.67 -12.26 -22.64
C ASP A 376 -20.42 -10.91 -22.59
N GLY A 377 -20.10 -9.97 -23.48
CA GLY A 377 -20.72 -8.63 -23.50
C GLY A 377 -20.49 -7.76 -22.25
N ALA A 378 -19.57 -8.14 -21.35
CA ALA A 378 -19.40 -7.48 -20.06
C ALA A 378 -18.72 -6.10 -20.16
N ALA A 379 -17.97 -5.85 -21.23
CA ALA A 379 -17.36 -4.58 -21.57
C ALA A 379 -17.22 -4.46 -23.11
N PRO A 380 -17.13 -3.24 -23.68
CA PRO A 380 -16.76 -3.07 -25.08
C PRO A 380 -15.41 -3.73 -25.39
N THR A 381 -15.27 -4.32 -26.57
CA THR A 381 -14.03 -4.95 -27.02
C THR A 381 -13.61 -4.35 -28.36
N LEU A 382 -12.39 -3.83 -28.45
CA LEU A 382 -11.69 -3.54 -29.70
C LEU A 382 -10.78 -4.73 -30.04
N TRP A 383 -11.10 -5.43 -31.11
CA TRP A 383 -10.27 -6.52 -31.60
C TRP A 383 -9.40 -6.02 -32.76
N ILE A 384 -8.11 -5.82 -32.49
CA ILE A 384 -7.16 -5.27 -33.46
C ILE A 384 -6.55 -6.41 -34.27
N VAL A 385 -6.85 -6.43 -35.57
CA VAL A 385 -6.42 -7.44 -36.54
C VAL A 385 -5.73 -6.78 -37.75
N ALA A 386 -4.88 -7.49 -38.47
CA ALA A 386 -4.28 -6.95 -39.69
C ALA A 386 -5.33 -6.79 -40.81
N GLU A 387 -5.13 -5.82 -41.69
CA GLU A 387 -5.91 -5.70 -42.93
C GLU A 387 -5.84 -6.99 -43.76
N GLY A 388 -6.98 -7.40 -44.33
CA GLY A 388 -7.09 -8.62 -45.14
C GLY A 388 -7.24 -9.92 -44.34
N VAL A 389 -7.18 -9.88 -43.00
CA VAL A 389 -7.44 -11.06 -42.16
C VAL A 389 -8.95 -11.28 -42.01
N GLU A 390 -9.38 -12.51 -42.28
CA GLU A 390 -10.75 -12.95 -42.05
C GLU A 390 -11.01 -13.12 -40.55
N VAL A 391 -12.14 -12.61 -40.10
CA VAL A 391 -12.60 -12.72 -38.72
C VAL A 391 -13.99 -13.38 -38.70
N PRO A 392 -14.31 -14.21 -37.69
CA PRO A 392 -15.64 -14.74 -37.52
C PRO A 392 -16.66 -13.63 -37.25
N ASP A 393 -17.94 -13.97 -37.35
CA ASP A 393 -19.01 -13.10 -36.87
C ASP A 393 -18.89 -12.93 -35.35
N VAL A 394 -19.00 -11.70 -34.87
CA VAL A 394 -18.77 -11.34 -33.47
C VAL A 394 -19.94 -10.55 -32.91
N GLY A 395 -20.11 -10.58 -31.59
CA GLY A 395 -21.21 -9.87 -30.94
C GLY A 395 -21.11 -8.34 -31.12
N ALA A 396 -22.23 -7.64 -31.02
CA ALA A 396 -22.32 -6.18 -31.21
C ALA A 396 -21.47 -5.33 -30.25
N HIS A 397 -20.95 -5.93 -29.18
CA HIS A 397 -20.02 -5.30 -28.24
C HIS A 397 -18.56 -5.36 -28.68
N VAL A 398 -18.26 -6.08 -29.77
CA VAL A 398 -16.94 -6.24 -30.36
C VAL A 398 -16.84 -5.39 -31.63
N GLU A 399 -15.93 -4.43 -31.63
CA GLU A 399 -15.52 -3.69 -32.83
C GLU A 399 -14.22 -4.30 -33.37
N VAL A 400 -14.25 -4.77 -34.62
CA VAL A 400 -13.04 -5.25 -35.30
C VAL A 400 -12.33 -4.08 -35.96
N VAL A 401 -11.17 -3.72 -35.41
CA VAL A 401 -10.33 -2.64 -35.91
C VAL A 401 -9.24 -3.24 -36.78
N ARG A 402 -9.25 -2.88 -38.08
CA ARG A 402 -8.24 -3.34 -39.04
C ARG A 402 -7.12 -2.33 -39.15
N VAL A 403 -5.88 -2.80 -39.04
CA VAL A 403 -4.69 -1.95 -39.10
C VAL A 403 -3.75 -2.41 -40.21
N PRO A 404 -3.11 -1.47 -40.94
CA PRO A 404 -2.04 -1.82 -41.86
C PRO A 404 -0.83 -2.30 -41.04
N VAL A 405 -0.18 -3.34 -41.50
CA VAL A 405 1.02 -3.89 -40.86
C VAL A 405 2.21 -3.82 -41.80
N SER A 406 3.28 -3.18 -41.32
CA SER A 406 4.55 -3.06 -42.03
C SER A 406 5.29 -4.41 -41.99
N GLY A 407 5.14 -5.24 -43.03
CA GLY A 407 5.75 -6.56 -43.02
C GLY A 407 5.38 -7.51 -44.15
N ALA A 408 5.13 -7.02 -45.37
CA ALA A 408 5.25 -7.85 -46.57
C ALA A 408 6.48 -7.37 -47.34
N ALA A 409 7.64 -7.99 -47.08
CA ALA A 409 8.71 -7.92 -48.07
C ALA A 409 8.13 -8.48 -49.38
N SER A 410 8.03 -7.61 -50.38
CA SER A 410 7.78 -7.98 -51.76
C SER A 410 8.65 -9.17 -52.14
N ARG A 411 8.05 -10.24 -52.67
CA ARG A 411 8.77 -11.26 -53.43
C ARG A 411 9.52 -10.56 -54.56
N GLY A 412 10.82 -10.39 -54.38
CA GLY A 412 11.76 -10.04 -55.43
C GLY A 412 12.68 -11.22 -55.62
N ASP A 413 12.64 -11.82 -56.80
CA ASP A 413 13.65 -12.72 -57.31
C ASP A 413 15.04 -12.06 -57.20
N ASP A 414 16.01 -12.68 -56.54
CA ASP A 414 17.28 -13.09 -57.15
C ASP A 414 18.29 -13.72 -56.15
N ASP A 415 19.11 -14.57 -56.75
CA ASP A 415 20.21 -15.44 -56.31
C ASP A 415 21.09 -15.11 -55.08
N GLY A 416 21.39 -16.17 -54.32
CA GLY A 416 22.78 -16.60 -54.06
C GLY A 416 23.43 -16.21 -52.72
N ALA A 417 23.52 -17.17 -51.79
CA ALA A 417 24.77 -17.67 -51.19
C ALA A 417 24.54 -18.32 -49.81
N SER A 418 24.96 -19.59 -49.72
CA SER A 418 24.97 -20.43 -48.52
C SER A 418 25.98 -19.97 -47.45
N SER A 419 25.57 -20.01 -46.19
CA SER A 419 26.44 -20.45 -45.09
C SER A 419 25.60 -20.99 -43.92
N VAL A 420 25.97 -22.18 -43.46
CA VAL A 420 25.27 -23.04 -42.50
C VAL A 420 25.79 -22.84 -41.07
N SER A 421 24.92 -23.18 -40.10
CA SER A 421 25.13 -23.51 -38.67
C SER A 421 24.85 -22.35 -37.68
N VAL A 422 24.13 -22.52 -36.56
CA VAL A 422 23.88 -23.69 -35.68
C VAL A 422 22.45 -23.62 -35.10
N SER A 423 21.89 -24.81 -34.88
CA SER A 423 20.58 -25.18 -34.34
C SER A 423 20.15 -24.51 -33.02
N GLY A 424 18.92 -23.98 -33.04
CA GLY A 424 18.11 -23.54 -31.90
C GLY A 424 16.80 -22.95 -32.44
N SER A 425 15.90 -23.82 -32.88
CA SER A 425 14.70 -23.48 -33.66
C SER A 425 13.60 -22.84 -32.81
N GLU A 426 13.42 -21.53 -32.96
CA GLU A 426 12.09 -20.95 -33.19
C GLU A 426 12.23 -20.01 -34.39
N THR A 427 11.50 -20.33 -35.45
CA THR A 427 11.44 -19.55 -36.69
C THR A 427 10.93 -18.14 -36.38
N ALA A 428 11.83 -17.17 -36.42
CA ALA A 428 11.51 -15.78 -36.68
C ALA A 428 11.04 -15.65 -38.14
N GLN A 429 9.87 -16.21 -38.47
CA GLN A 429 9.07 -15.63 -39.54
C GLN A 429 8.63 -14.25 -39.04
N GLY A 430 8.93 -13.21 -39.80
CA GLY A 430 8.56 -11.83 -39.48
C GLY A 430 7.05 -11.72 -39.29
N ALA A 431 6.60 -11.85 -38.04
CA ALA A 431 5.27 -11.49 -37.65
C ALA A 431 5.16 -9.99 -37.89
N ALA A 432 4.17 -9.59 -38.68
CA ALA A 432 3.63 -8.26 -38.67
C ALA A 432 3.56 -7.79 -37.20
N ALA A 433 4.30 -6.76 -36.83
CA ALA A 433 4.31 -6.21 -35.49
C ALA A 433 3.63 -4.85 -35.54
N LEU A 434 2.65 -4.63 -34.68
CA LEU A 434 2.01 -3.34 -34.53
C LEU A 434 2.85 -2.51 -33.55
N GLU A 435 3.31 -1.34 -34.01
CA GLU A 435 4.10 -0.44 -33.19
C GLU A 435 3.30 0.03 -31.97
N PRO A 436 3.78 -0.15 -30.72
CA PRO A 436 3.05 0.22 -29.52
C PRO A 436 2.58 1.68 -29.49
N ALA A 437 3.39 2.61 -30.01
CA ALA A 437 3.02 4.02 -30.14
C ALA A 437 1.78 4.23 -31.04
N ALA A 438 1.68 3.47 -32.15
CA ALA A 438 0.54 3.55 -33.06
C ALA A 438 -0.74 3.00 -32.40
N VAL A 439 -0.62 1.97 -31.55
CA VAL A 439 -1.75 1.47 -30.75
C VAL A 439 -2.27 2.54 -29.80
N LEU A 440 -1.37 3.18 -29.04
CA LEU A 440 -1.77 4.23 -28.11
C LEU A 440 -2.41 5.42 -28.83
N GLU A 441 -1.89 5.81 -29.99
CA GLU A 441 -2.47 6.89 -30.80
C GLU A 441 -3.87 6.53 -31.31
N LEU A 442 -4.07 5.31 -31.81
CA LEU A 442 -5.37 4.81 -32.25
C LEU A 442 -6.43 4.85 -31.13
N LEU A 443 -6.03 4.51 -29.91
CA LEU A 443 -6.89 4.57 -28.72
C LEU A 443 -7.18 6.02 -28.32
N ARG A 444 -6.17 6.89 -28.36
CA ARG A 444 -6.32 8.32 -28.08
C ARG A 444 -7.31 9.00 -29.02
N GLU A 445 -7.27 8.69 -30.32
CA GLU A 445 -8.23 9.18 -31.31
C GLU A 445 -9.68 8.77 -31.02
N ARG A 446 -9.87 7.66 -30.29
CA ARG A 446 -11.18 7.15 -29.83
C ARG A 446 -11.59 7.70 -28.46
N GLY A 447 -10.82 8.63 -27.90
CA GLY A 447 -11.04 9.17 -26.55
C GLY A 447 -10.64 8.21 -25.43
N LEU A 448 -9.87 7.16 -25.72
CA LEU A 448 -9.34 6.20 -24.75
C LEU A 448 -7.88 6.56 -24.43
N GLY A 449 -7.68 7.61 -23.65
CA GLY A 449 -6.36 8.21 -23.42
C GLY A 449 -5.56 7.60 -22.26
N ARG A 450 -6.26 6.94 -21.32
CA ARG A 450 -5.66 6.24 -20.19
C ARG A 450 -5.67 4.75 -20.48
N VAL A 451 -4.50 4.13 -20.58
CA VAL A 451 -4.30 2.78 -21.08
C VAL A 451 -3.53 1.95 -20.08
N LEU A 452 -4.02 0.75 -19.79
CA LEU A 452 -3.32 -0.28 -19.04
C LEU A 452 -2.93 -1.43 -19.96
N VAL A 453 -1.66 -1.80 -20.00
CA VAL A 453 -1.17 -2.99 -20.69
C VAL A 453 -1.08 -4.13 -19.68
N GLU A 454 -1.88 -5.17 -19.90
CA GLU A 454 -1.83 -6.42 -19.15
C GLU A 454 -1.48 -7.58 -20.09
N GLY A 455 -0.81 -8.59 -19.56
CA GLY A 455 -0.67 -9.88 -20.23
C GLY A 455 0.76 -10.39 -20.30
N GLY A 456 0.98 -11.32 -21.22
CA GLY A 456 2.20 -12.11 -21.28
C GLY A 456 3.42 -11.25 -21.56
N GLY A 457 4.59 -11.77 -21.20
CA GLY A 457 5.87 -11.04 -21.28
C GLY A 457 6.29 -10.64 -22.69
N ARG A 458 5.52 -10.95 -23.74
CA ARG A 458 5.76 -10.44 -25.11
C ARG A 458 5.11 -9.06 -25.26
N THR A 459 3.84 -8.92 -24.88
CA THR A 459 3.08 -7.67 -24.98
C THR A 459 3.64 -6.61 -24.05
N VAL A 460 3.85 -6.92 -22.77
CA VAL A 460 4.43 -5.92 -21.85
C VAL A 460 5.83 -5.50 -22.31
N SER A 461 6.65 -6.45 -22.76
CA SER A 461 8.00 -6.15 -23.26
C SER A 461 8.00 -5.25 -24.50
N SER A 462 7.06 -5.41 -25.45
CA SER A 462 7.04 -4.54 -26.62
C SER A 462 6.78 -3.08 -26.25
N PHE A 463 5.88 -2.82 -25.30
CA PHE A 463 5.61 -1.46 -24.81
C PHE A 463 6.78 -0.88 -24.00
N VAL A 464 7.45 -1.72 -23.19
CA VAL A 464 8.67 -1.30 -22.47
C VAL A 464 9.78 -0.94 -23.45
N THR A 465 10.06 -1.81 -24.43
CA THR A 465 11.12 -1.58 -25.44
C THR A 465 10.83 -0.37 -26.31
N ALA A 466 9.56 -0.08 -26.61
CA ALA A 466 9.16 1.09 -27.36
C ALA A 466 9.30 2.41 -26.57
N GLY A 467 9.48 2.35 -25.24
CA GLY A 467 9.64 3.54 -24.40
C GLY A 467 8.40 4.43 -24.35
N VAL A 468 7.21 3.83 -24.44
CA VAL A 468 5.92 4.55 -24.51
C VAL A 468 5.09 4.47 -23.22
N LEU A 469 5.62 3.84 -22.19
CA LEU A 469 4.96 3.71 -20.89
C LEU A 469 5.39 4.84 -19.97
N ASP A 470 4.46 5.48 -19.28
CA ASP A 470 4.75 6.41 -18.19
C ASP A 470 5.20 5.64 -16.93
N ARG A 471 4.58 4.47 -16.68
CA ARG A 471 4.82 3.66 -15.48
C ARG A 471 4.72 2.16 -15.75
N LEU A 472 5.54 1.39 -15.05
CA LEU A 472 5.49 -0.07 -15.04
C LEU A 472 5.39 -0.59 -13.60
N TYR A 473 4.31 -1.31 -13.30
CA TYR A 473 4.10 -2.00 -12.03
C TYR A 473 4.57 -3.44 -12.13
N VAL A 474 5.62 -3.79 -11.38
CA VAL A 474 6.14 -5.16 -11.28
C VAL A 474 5.86 -5.69 -9.88
N THR A 475 4.87 -6.57 -9.76
CA THR A 475 4.59 -7.32 -8.53
C THR A 475 5.52 -8.52 -8.45
N THR A 476 6.34 -8.60 -7.41
CA THR A 476 7.20 -9.74 -7.12
C THR A 476 6.59 -10.58 -6.01
N VAL A 477 6.25 -11.81 -6.35
CA VAL A 477 5.63 -12.81 -5.48
C VAL A 477 6.75 -13.69 -4.88
N PRO A 478 6.69 -14.07 -3.58
CA PRO A 478 7.69 -14.93 -2.93
C PRO A 478 7.61 -16.42 -3.35
N VAL A 479 7.48 -16.68 -4.65
CA VAL A 479 7.46 -18.01 -5.27
C VAL A 479 8.66 -18.15 -6.20
N LEU A 480 9.20 -19.37 -6.37
CA LEU A 480 10.24 -19.68 -7.35
C LEU A 480 9.68 -20.65 -8.40
N LEU A 481 9.85 -20.34 -9.68
CA LEU A 481 9.36 -21.18 -10.80
C LEU A 481 10.49 -21.93 -11.51
N GLY A 482 11.73 -21.49 -11.38
CA GLY A 482 12.96 -22.13 -11.83
C GLY A 482 13.27 -21.98 -13.32
N ASP A 483 12.26 -22.10 -14.19
CA ASP A 483 12.42 -22.05 -15.65
C ASP A 483 11.06 -21.77 -16.32
N GLY A 484 10.55 -20.56 -16.12
CA GLY A 484 9.24 -20.12 -16.59
C GLY A 484 9.27 -19.19 -17.79
N VAL A 485 8.14 -18.55 -18.08
CA VAL A 485 8.06 -17.47 -19.07
C VAL A 485 8.63 -16.19 -18.45
N PRO A 486 9.70 -15.58 -19.00
CA PRO A 486 10.27 -14.36 -18.45
C PRO A 486 9.27 -13.20 -18.51
N GLY A 487 9.27 -12.35 -17.47
CA GLY A 487 8.43 -11.16 -17.43
C GLY A 487 8.81 -10.15 -18.51
N VAL A 488 9.99 -9.56 -18.39
CA VAL A 488 10.52 -8.61 -19.38
C VAL A 488 11.61 -9.28 -20.21
N ARG A 489 11.58 -9.11 -21.53
CA ARG A 489 12.52 -9.68 -22.51
C ARG A 489 12.79 -8.73 -23.66
N GLY A 490 13.89 -8.95 -24.37
CA GLY A 490 14.18 -8.21 -25.61
C GLY A 490 14.62 -6.76 -25.39
N LEU A 491 15.14 -6.43 -24.21
CA LEU A 491 15.85 -5.16 -24.00
C LEU A 491 17.21 -5.23 -24.72
N PRO A 492 17.66 -4.15 -25.37
CA PRO A 492 18.90 -4.14 -26.14
C PRO A 492 20.18 -4.12 -25.27
N THR A 493 20.02 -3.94 -23.96
CA THR A 493 21.11 -3.85 -22.98
C THR A 493 21.95 -5.12 -22.97
N THR A 494 23.26 -4.98 -23.22
CA THR A 494 24.20 -6.11 -23.22
C THR A 494 25.07 -6.16 -21.96
N THR A 495 25.24 -5.01 -21.31
CA THR A 495 26.02 -4.89 -20.06
C THR A 495 25.22 -4.21 -18.96
N VAL A 496 25.54 -4.52 -17.69
CA VAL A 496 24.90 -3.86 -16.53
C VAL A 496 25.18 -2.35 -16.51
N ALA A 497 26.30 -1.91 -17.08
CA ALA A 497 26.64 -0.49 -17.16
C ALA A 497 25.74 0.29 -18.13
N GLU A 498 25.23 -0.37 -19.18
CA GLU A 498 24.24 0.20 -20.11
C GLU A 498 22.81 0.19 -19.52
N ALA A 499 22.57 -0.58 -18.45
CA ALA A 499 21.26 -0.67 -17.84
C ALA A 499 20.92 0.64 -17.11
N SER A 500 19.80 1.25 -17.49
CA SER A 500 19.31 2.46 -16.83
C SER A 500 18.74 2.14 -15.46
N ARG A 501 19.13 2.92 -14.44
CA ARG A 501 18.51 2.89 -13.11
C ARG A 501 17.25 3.74 -13.13
N ILE A 502 16.10 3.09 -13.20
CA ILE A 502 14.80 3.77 -13.24
C ILE A 502 14.36 4.18 -11.82
N PRO A 503 13.90 5.42 -11.60
CA PRO A 503 13.29 5.83 -10.34
C PRO A 503 12.10 4.93 -9.98
N ALA A 504 12.03 4.50 -8.72
CA ALA A 504 11.02 3.53 -8.31
C ALA A 504 10.40 3.85 -6.95
N ARG A 505 9.10 3.59 -6.82
CA ARG A 505 8.40 3.46 -5.53
C ARG A 505 8.16 1.99 -5.22
N ARG A 506 8.09 1.64 -3.94
CA ARG A 506 7.80 0.28 -3.50
C ARG A 506 6.77 0.26 -2.41
N PHE A 507 5.84 -0.69 -2.50
CA PHE A 507 4.84 -0.94 -1.46
C PHE A 507 4.47 -2.41 -1.45
N ARG A 508 3.95 -2.87 -0.31
CA ARG A 508 3.50 -4.26 -0.12
C ARG A 508 2.01 -4.41 -0.40
N LEU A 509 1.65 -5.58 -0.92
CA LEU A 509 0.31 -6.09 -1.10
C LEU A 509 0.29 -7.51 -0.49
N GLY A 510 -0.06 -7.60 0.79
CA GLY A 510 0.15 -8.80 1.59
C GLY A 510 1.63 -9.17 1.62
N ASP A 511 1.95 -10.37 1.14
CA ASP A 511 3.31 -10.88 1.02
C ASP A 511 4.00 -10.47 -0.30
N ASP A 512 3.24 -9.92 -1.25
CA ASP A 512 3.75 -9.49 -2.54
C ASP A 512 4.39 -8.09 -2.45
N LEU A 513 5.49 -7.88 -3.18
CA LEU A 513 6.17 -6.59 -3.26
C LEU A 513 5.96 -5.97 -4.64
N VAL A 514 5.28 -4.82 -4.68
CA VAL A 514 5.16 -4.03 -5.91
C VAL A 514 6.33 -3.08 -6.02
N THR A 515 7.01 -3.12 -7.16
CA THR A 515 7.94 -2.07 -7.60
C THR A 515 7.29 -1.30 -8.74
N GLU A 516 6.94 -0.04 -8.47
CA GLU A 516 6.45 0.89 -9.48
C GLU A 516 7.63 1.66 -10.06
N LEU A 517 7.92 1.41 -11.32
CA LEU A 517 8.96 2.10 -12.10
C LEU A 517 8.34 3.32 -12.79
N ILE A 518 8.99 4.48 -12.65
CA ILE A 518 8.58 5.75 -13.27
C ILE A 518 9.43 5.96 -14.52
N LEU A 519 8.85 5.73 -15.69
CA LEU A 519 9.56 5.64 -16.97
C LEU A 519 9.63 6.97 -17.72
N GLY A 520 8.66 7.88 -17.47
CA GLY A 520 8.72 9.28 -17.89
C GLY A 520 7.80 9.62 -19.05
#